data_AF-A0A4V6P644-F1
#
_entry.id   AF-A0A4V6P644-F1
#
_cell.length_a   1.000
_cell.length_b   1.000
_cell.length_c   1.000
_cell.angle_alpha   90.00
_cell.angle_beta   90.00
_cell.angle_gamma   90.00
#
_symmetry.space_group_name_H-M   'P 1'
#
loop_
_entity.id
_entity.type
_entity.pdbx_description
1 polymer ?
#
loop_
_entity_poly.entity_id
_entity_poly.type
_entity_poly.pdbx_seq_one_letter_code
_entity_poly.pdbx_strand_id
1 'polypeptide(L)' 'MMRNLNFFQPGSLYYPFRWFIVVLLSVSGLLAYHDLTGRRLYNFSSNQWNAGGPGTHYHK' A
#
# COMPACT_ATOMS: atom_id res chain seq x y z
N MET A 1 -37.15 3.53 -7.24
CA MET A 1 -36.36 3.75 -8.47
C MET A 1 -34.91 3.38 -8.18
N MET A 2 -34.40 2.29 -8.76
CA MET A 2 -33.02 1.84 -8.54
C MET A 2 -32.10 2.68 -9.41
N ARG A 3 -31.28 3.54 -8.81
CA ARG A 3 -30.35 4.41 -9.54
C ARG A 3 -29.21 3.54 -10.07
N ASN A 4 -29.07 3.47 -11.39
CA ASN A 4 -28.02 2.70 -12.04
C ASN A 4 -26.66 3.36 -11.72
N LEU A 5 -25.88 2.76 -10.82
CA LEU A 5 -24.57 3.26 -10.42
C LEU A 5 -23.54 2.87 -11.49
N ASN A 6 -23.41 3.72 -12.51
CA ASN A 6 -22.41 3.53 -13.55
C ASN A 6 -21.39 4.68 -13.51
N PHE A 7 -20.18 4.37 -13.07
CA PHE A 7 -19.08 5.33 -12.95
C PHE A 7 -18.41 5.62 -14.31
N PHE A 8 -18.60 4.75 -15.31
CA PHE A 8 -17.94 4.88 -16.61
C PHE A 8 -18.86 5.45 -17.70
N GLN A 9 -20.12 5.73 -17.38
CA GLN A 9 -21.06 6.34 -18.31
C GLN A 9 -20.88 7.88 -18.35
N PRO A 10 -20.65 8.50 -19.51
CA PRO A 10 -20.37 9.95 -19.62
C PRO A 10 -21.46 10.88 -19.05
N GLY A 11 -22.71 10.43 -19.00
CA GLY A 11 -23.84 11.19 -18.43
C GLY A 11 -24.03 10.99 -16.92
N SER A 12 -23.17 10.23 -16.26
CA SER A 12 -23.28 9.96 -14.83
C SER A 12 -22.65 11.09 -14.01
N LEU A 13 -23.31 11.49 -12.92
CA LEU A 13 -22.74 12.40 -11.90
C LEU A 13 -21.39 11.92 -11.36
N TYR A 14 -21.13 10.61 -11.41
CA TYR A 14 -19.90 10.03 -10.89
C TYR A 14 -18.81 9.82 -11.96
N TYR A 15 -19.09 10.15 -13.22
CA TYR A 15 -18.14 10.02 -14.33
C TYR A 15 -16.80 10.72 -14.09
N PRO A 16 -16.74 11.94 -13.51
CA PRO A 16 -15.46 12.59 -13.21
C PRO A 16 -14.56 11.80 -12.26
N PHE A 17 -15.16 10.98 -11.37
CA PHE A 17 -14.45 10.23 -10.34
C PHE A 17 -14.06 8.81 -10.76
N ARG A 18 -14.34 8.40 -12.00
CA ARG A 18 -14.08 7.03 -12.49
C ARG A 18 -12.65 6.56 -12.26
N TRP A 19 -11.67 7.42 -12.50
CA TRP A 19 -10.25 7.08 -12.31
C TRP A 19 -9.85 7.05 -10.84
N PHE A 20 -10.46 7.89 -10.01
CA PHE A 20 -10.26 7.84 -8.56
C PHE A 20 -10.70 6.47 -8.01
N ILE A 21 -11.86 5.97 -8.45
CA ILE A 21 -12.36 4.64 -8.07
C ILE A 21 -11.42 3.52 -8.53
N VAL A 22 -10.92 3.60 -9.77
CA VAL A 22 -9.94 2.62 -10.29
C VAL A 22 -8.67 2.61 -9.44
N VAL A 23 -8.12 3.78 -9.12
CA VAL A 23 -6.92 3.89 -8.28
C VAL A 23 -7.17 3.36 -6.88
N LEU A 24 -8.30 3.74 -6.26
CA LEU A 24 -8.68 3.27 -4.93
C LEU A 24 -8.73 1.74 -4.87
N LEU A 25 -9.46 1.11 -5.81
CA LEU A 25 -9.56 -0.35 -5.89
C LEU A 25 -8.20 -1.02 -6.13
N SER A 26 -7.36 -0.40 -6.97
CA SER A 26 -6.02 -0.91 -7.26
C SER A 26 -5.11 -0.87 -6.03
N VAL A 27 -5.12 0.24 -5.28
CA VAL A 27 -4.32 0.40 -4.06
C VAL A 27 -4.80 -0.54 -2.97
N SER A 28 -6.11 -0.61 -2.72
CA SER A 28 -6.69 -1.53 -1.74
C SER A 28 -6.41 -2.99 -2.09
N GLY A 29 -6.52 -3.37 -3.37
CA GLY A 29 -6.20 -4.71 -3.84
C GLY A 29 -4.73 -5.06 -3.66
N LEU A 30 -3.82 -4.14 -3.97
CA LEU A 30 -2.39 -4.32 -3.71
C LEU A 30 -2.10 -4.50 -2.22
N LEU A 31 -2.67 -3.65 -1.36
CA LEU A 31 -2.48 -3.74 0.09
C LEU A 31 -2.97 -5.09 0.63
N ALA A 32 -4.18 -5.50 0.24
CA ALA A 32 -4.77 -6.77 0.65
C ALA A 32 -3.93 -7.97 0.16
N TYR A 33 -3.44 -7.93 -1.08
CA TYR A 33 -2.56 -8.96 -1.61
C TYR A 33 -1.25 -9.08 -0.82
N HIS A 34 -0.64 -7.94 -0.47
CA HIS A 34 0.58 -7.90 0.31
C HIS A 34 0.38 -8.44 1.74
N ASP A 35 -0.76 -8.12 2.36
CA ASP A 35 -1.15 -8.65 3.68
C ASP A 35 -1.32 -10.17 3.64
N LEU A 36 -2.08 -10.70 2.68
CA LEU A 36 -2.35 -12.13 2.54
C LEU A 36 -1.12 -12.97 2.16
N THR A 37 -0.19 -12.41 1.39
CA THR A 37 1.05 -13.10 0.98
C THR A 37 2.20 -12.91 1.97
N GLY A 38 2.00 -12.13 3.04
CA GLY A 38 3.04 -11.80 4.01
C GLY A 38 4.19 -10.96 3.43
N ARG A 39 4.00 -10.37 2.25
CA ARG A 39 5.01 -9.54 1.58
C ARG A 39 4.99 -8.14 2.17
N ARG A 40 6.06 -7.76 2.87
CA ARG A 40 6.25 -6.38 3.33
C ARG A 40 6.49 -5.44 2.14
N LEU A 41 5.60 -4.45 1.97
CA LEU A 41 5.78 -3.33 1.04
C LEU A 41 6.96 -2.44 1.43
N TYR A 42 7.18 -2.29 2.73
CA TYR A 42 8.29 -1.53 3.29
C TYR A 42 9.18 -2.48 4.09
N ASN A 43 10.32 -2.83 3.53
CA ASN A 43 11.43 -3.37 4.29
C ASN A 43 12.36 -2.19 4.58
N PHE A 44 12.14 -1.55 5.72
CA PHE A 44 13.19 -0.75 6.33
C PHE A 44 14.24 -1.77 6.77
N SER A 45 15.24 -2.03 5.92
CA SER A 45 16.46 -2.68 6.38
C SER A 45 16.98 -1.76 7.48
N SER A 46 16.75 -2.14 8.73
CA SER A 46 17.23 -1.39 9.86
C SER A 46 18.74 -1.30 9.68
N ASN A 47 19.25 -0.12 9.32
CA ASN A 47 20.59 0.27 9.70
C ASN A 47 20.56 0.32 11.22
N GLN A 48 20.66 -0.85 11.84
CA GLN A 48 20.63 -1.02 13.27
C GLN A 48 21.79 -0.19 13.80
N TRP A 49 21.46 0.86 14.53
CA TRP A 49 22.46 1.74 15.11
C TRP A 49 23.29 0.92 16.09
N ASN A 50 24.46 0.47 15.65
CA ASN A 50 25.45 -0.13 16.53
C ASN A 50 26.09 1.03 17.29
N ALA A 51 25.65 1.23 18.53
CA ALA A 51 26.40 2.02 19.51
C ALA A 51 27.63 1.19 19.93
N GLY A 52 28.58 1.03 19.00
CA GLY A 52 29.89 0.49 19.29
C GLY A 52 30.66 1.47 20.15
N GLY A 53 30.38 1.47 21.45
CA GLY A 53 31.26 2.06 22.44
C GLY A 53 32.62 1.34 22.39
N PRO A 54 33.72 2.02 22.78
CA PRO A 54 35.04 1.41 22.76
C PRO A 54 35.10 0.31 23.83
N GLY A 55 34.91 -0.96 23.45
CA GLY A 55 35.23 -2.09 24.34
C GLY A 55 34.56 -3.45 24.13
N THR A 56 33.55 -3.63 23.27
CA THR A 56 32.75 -4.88 23.29
C THR A 56 32.67 -5.63 21.97
N HIS A 57 33.81 -6.03 21.39
CA HIS A 57 33.87 -7.16 20.45
C HIS A 57 35.24 -7.87 20.52
N TYR A 58 35.48 -8.63 21.60
CA TYR A 58 36.50 -9.69 21.61
C TYR A 58 35.78 -11.04 21.73
N HIS A 59 35.47 -11.65 20.59
CA HIS A 59 35.32 -13.09 20.50
C HIS A 59 36.42 -13.62 19.58
N LYS A 60 37.52 -14.07 20.20
CA LYS A 60 38.27 -15.28 19.87
C LYS A 60 39.30 -15.52 20.97
#